data_AF-A0A8S2AAM3-F1
#
_entry.id   AF-A0A8S2AAM3-F1
#
_cell.length_a   1.000
_cell.length_b   1.000
_cell.length_c   1.000
_cell.angle_alpha   90.00
_cell.angle_beta   90.00
_cell.angle_gamma   90.00
#
_symmetry.space_group_name_H-M   'P 1'
#
loop_
_entity.id
_entity.type
_entity.pdbx_description
1 polymer ?
#
loop_
_entity_poly.entity_id
_entity_poly.type
_entity_poly.pdbx_seq_one_letter_code
_entity_poly.pdbx_strand_id
1 'polypeptide(L)'
;MKFIVAEAPLLGPGFNNPQVNEVASVALAAQRTYRKDPLNGFEKYTGGWNISNQHYWASVSYTAVPLFVLAAVWFLGFGICLLVICMCHICHRTNSVGYSKVAYVVSLIFLLIFTVIAIIGCVLLYSGQIRYNKSTTETLEYVMSQADSTISQLRAISDYLASAKQAAVLQVLLPANVQTEIDQIGAKLDSSVATITEKSTNSSNNIRHFLDSVKVALIVVSIVMLVVTFLGLVSSIFGMQVIVYTLVILGWILVTGTFILSGTFLVLHNATADTCVAMSEWVERPSSNTALDEILPCTDNATAQETLMRSREVTGQLVDLINTVITNVSNINFSPVFVPMYYNQSGPLLPLLCNPFNHDLTDRSCSPGELDLNNATQAWTSFVCQVSQNGTCATTGRLTPALYSQMASGVNISTGLIRDAPFLVQLQDCSYAKQTFRDITNDHCPGLQRYGYWVYVGLAILATAVMLSLMFWIIYSRERRHRKEALPEFSDSKEIVRVNF
;
A
#
# COMPACT_ATOMS: atom_id res chain seq x y z
N MET A 1 -2.86 15.68 -17.09
CA MET A 1 -2.17 14.38 -17.33
C MET A 1 -3.06 13.40 -18.09
N LYS A 2 -2.86 12.99 -19.34
CA LYS A 2 -2.05 13.49 -20.47
C LYS A 2 -2.69 14.74 -21.07
N PHE A 3 -1.91 15.77 -21.37
CA PHE A 3 -2.33 16.79 -22.34
C PHE A 3 -1.74 16.36 -23.68
N ILE A 4 -2.59 15.92 -24.60
CA ILE A 4 -2.28 15.76 -26.01
C ILE A 4 -2.90 16.97 -26.69
N VAL A 5 -2.09 17.88 -27.22
CA VAL A 5 -2.35 18.61 -28.49
C VAL A 5 -1.02 19.12 -29.03
N ALA A 6 -0.58 18.58 -30.17
CA ALA A 6 -0.14 19.37 -31.33
C ALA A 6 0.09 18.42 -32.50
N GLU A 7 -0.73 18.58 -33.53
CA GLU A 7 -0.69 17.85 -34.78
C GLU A 7 -0.43 18.85 -35.92
N ALA A 8 0.45 18.50 -36.87
CA ALA A 8 0.51 18.87 -38.31
C ALA A 8 1.99 18.93 -38.84
N PRO A 9 2.27 18.87 -40.17
CA PRO A 9 2.19 17.67 -41.02
C PRO A 9 3.43 17.42 -41.95
N LEU A 10 3.57 16.16 -42.37
CA LEU A 10 4.11 15.53 -43.61
C LEU A 10 5.20 16.19 -44.51
N LEU A 11 6.30 15.44 -44.75
CA LEU A 11 6.86 15.07 -46.10
C LEU A 11 8.05 14.08 -45.95
N GLY A 12 7.89 12.77 -46.26
CA GLY A 12 8.50 12.13 -47.45
C GLY A 12 9.39 10.90 -47.09
N PRO A 13 9.57 9.88 -47.96
CA PRO A 13 9.49 8.45 -47.59
C PRO A 13 10.82 7.67 -47.54
N GLY A 14 10.85 6.55 -46.80
CA GLY A 14 11.97 5.60 -46.87
C GLY A 14 11.89 4.36 -45.95
N PHE A 15 11.17 3.33 -46.42
CA PHE A 15 11.43 1.88 -46.23
C PHE A 15 11.62 1.25 -44.83
N ASN A 16 10.56 0.55 -44.40
CA ASN A 16 10.49 -0.82 -43.83
C ASN A 16 11.59 -1.33 -42.88
N ASN A 17 11.32 -1.32 -41.57
CA ASN A 17 11.32 -2.53 -40.72
C ASN A 17 10.67 -2.21 -39.35
N PRO A 18 9.69 -3.00 -38.84
CA PRO A 18 9.22 -2.82 -37.47
C PRO A 18 10.19 -3.53 -36.51
N GLN A 19 11.34 -2.90 -36.22
CA GLN A 19 11.94 -3.12 -34.91
C GLN A 19 11.11 -2.31 -33.92
N VAL A 20 10.33 -3.03 -33.12
CA VAL A 20 9.87 -2.54 -31.83
C VAL A 20 11.15 -2.14 -31.07
N ASN A 21 11.46 -0.85 -31.10
CA ASN A 21 12.42 -0.27 -30.18
C ASN A 21 11.73 -0.30 -28.81
N GLU A 22 11.76 -1.46 -28.14
CA GLU A 22 11.63 -1.52 -26.70
C GLU A 22 12.77 -0.68 -26.16
N VAL A 23 12.45 0.55 -25.75
CA VAL A 23 13.38 1.37 -24.99
C VAL A 23 13.68 0.56 -23.74
N ALA A 24 14.90 0.02 -23.64
CA ALA A 24 15.27 -0.94 -22.62
C ALA A 24 14.88 -0.38 -21.23
N SER A 25 13.89 -1.00 -20.61
CA SER A 25 13.45 -0.58 -19.29
C SER A 25 14.54 -0.90 -18.28
N VAL A 26 14.84 0.06 -17.41
CA VAL A 26 15.83 -0.13 -16.36
C VAL A 26 15.23 -1.06 -15.30
N ALA A 27 15.80 -2.25 -15.19
CA ALA A 27 15.34 -3.28 -14.27
C ALA A 27 15.66 -2.89 -12.81
N LEU A 28 14.61 -2.62 -12.03
CA LEU A 28 14.71 -2.39 -10.58
C LEU A 28 14.92 -3.72 -9.83
N ALA A 29 15.66 -3.69 -8.73
CA ALA A 29 16.02 -4.87 -7.91
C ALA A 29 16.62 -6.04 -8.72
N ALA A 30 17.29 -5.74 -9.85
CA ALA A 30 17.68 -6.73 -10.86
C ALA A 30 18.51 -7.89 -10.28
N GLN A 31 19.47 -7.59 -9.40
CA GLN A 31 20.31 -8.61 -8.77
C GLN A 31 19.51 -9.55 -7.87
N ARG A 32 18.50 -9.01 -7.16
CA ARG A 32 17.69 -9.76 -6.21
C ARG A 32 16.61 -10.60 -6.92
N THR A 33 16.07 -10.11 -8.03
CA THR A 33 15.06 -10.80 -8.85
C THR A 33 15.66 -11.82 -9.81
N TYR A 34 16.99 -11.90 -9.91
CA TYR A 34 17.70 -12.85 -10.79
C TYR A 34 17.53 -14.31 -10.33
N ARG A 35 16.37 -14.88 -10.60
CA ARG A 35 15.88 -16.18 -10.13
C ARG A 35 15.34 -16.99 -11.30
N LYS A 36 15.21 -18.31 -11.14
CA LYS A 36 14.63 -19.18 -12.19
C LYS A 36 13.16 -18.85 -12.40
N ASP A 37 12.75 -18.77 -13.66
CA ASP A 37 11.38 -18.56 -14.06
C ASP A 37 10.80 -19.83 -14.71
N PRO A 38 9.86 -20.52 -14.04
CA PRO A 38 9.26 -21.74 -14.58
C PRO A 38 8.41 -21.49 -15.84
N LEU A 39 7.94 -20.26 -16.10
CA LEU A 39 7.17 -19.93 -17.30
C LEU A 39 8.04 -19.68 -18.54
N ASN A 40 9.35 -19.44 -18.34
CA ASN A 40 10.32 -19.26 -19.42
C ASN A 40 11.38 -20.38 -19.39
N GLY A 41 10.94 -21.64 -19.43
CA GLY A 41 11.86 -22.78 -19.54
C GLY A 41 12.87 -22.93 -18.39
N PHE A 42 12.60 -22.34 -17.21
CA PHE A 42 13.52 -22.25 -16.07
C PHE A 42 14.77 -21.40 -16.31
N GLU A 43 14.77 -20.57 -17.36
CA GLU A 43 15.78 -19.54 -17.54
C GLU A 43 15.71 -18.51 -16.41
N LYS A 44 16.81 -17.77 -16.22
CA LYS A 44 16.85 -16.75 -15.17
C LYS A 44 16.10 -15.51 -15.61
N TYR A 45 15.16 -15.08 -14.79
CA TYR A 45 14.42 -13.85 -14.97
C TYR A 45 15.33 -12.62 -14.82
N THR A 46 15.35 -11.77 -15.84
CA THR A 46 16.20 -10.56 -15.93
C THR A 46 15.42 -9.25 -15.92
N GLY A 47 14.07 -9.31 -15.93
CA GLY A 47 13.22 -8.13 -16.10
C GLY A 47 13.10 -7.21 -14.88
N GLY A 48 13.77 -7.52 -13.76
CA GLY A 48 13.67 -6.73 -12.53
C GLY A 48 12.29 -6.84 -11.85
N TRP A 49 12.12 -6.12 -10.74
CA TRP A 49 10.83 -6.01 -10.06
C TRP A 49 9.79 -5.39 -11.01
N ASN A 50 8.71 -6.13 -11.27
CA ASN A 50 7.58 -5.64 -12.06
C ASN A 50 6.31 -6.42 -11.66
N ILE A 51 5.41 -5.78 -10.90
CA ILE A 51 4.18 -6.40 -10.41
C ILE A 51 3.15 -6.71 -11.50
N SER A 52 3.26 -6.09 -12.67
CA SER A 52 2.38 -6.34 -13.82
C SER A 52 2.88 -7.53 -14.66
N ASN A 53 4.14 -7.94 -14.49
CA ASN A 53 4.74 -9.02 -15.26
C ASN A 53 4.46 -10.40 -14.63
N GLN A 54 3.88 -11.31 -15.41
CA GLN A 54 3.61 -12.68 -14.98
C GLN A 54 4.88 -13.49 -14.68
N HIS A 55 5.96 -13.25 -15.44
CA HIS A 55 7.26 -13.91 -15.24
C HIS A 55 7.94 -13.49 -13.92
N TYR A 56 7.71 -12.26 -13.47
CA TYR A 56 8.11 -11.83 -12.12
C TYR A 56 7.39 -12.66 -11.05
N TRP A 57 6.06 -12.77 -11.12
CA TRP A 57 5.28 -13.56 -10.16
C TRP A 57 5.62 -15.05 -10.19
N ALA A 58 5.88 -15.61 -11.37
CA ALA A 58 6.32 -16.99 -11.51
C ALA A 58 7.70 -17.22 -10.88
N SER A 59 8.66 -16.34 -11.13
CA SER A 59 10.02 -16.47 -10.58
C SER A 59 10.09 -16.28 -9.05
N VAL A 60 9.32 -15.34 -8.48
CA VAL A 60 9.23 -15.18 -7.02
C VAL A 60 8.51 -16.36 -6.38
N SER A 61 7.43 -16.85 -6.98
CA SER A 61 6.68 -18.01 -6.47
C SER A 61 7.53 -19.29 -6.52
N TYR A 62 8.39 -19.42 -7.52
CA TYR A 62 9.30 -20.55 -7.66
C TYR A 62 10.23 -20.75 -6.45
N THR A 63 10.55 -19.67 -5.73
CA THR A 63 11.36 -19.75 -4.50
C THR A 63 10.70 -20.58 -3.38
N ALA A 64 9.36 -20.70 -3.37
CA ALA A 64 8.60 -21.45 -2.39
C ALA A 64 8.29 -22.90 -2.80
N VAL A 65 8.63 -23.29 -4.04
CA VAL A 65 8.40 -24.66 -4.56
C VAL A 65 8.93 -25.75 -3.63
N PRO A 66 10.13 -25.65 -3.01
CA PRO A 66 10.59 -26.68 -2.08
C PRO A 66 9.61 -26.96 -0.93
N LEU A 67 8.95 -25.93 -0.38
CA LEU A 67 7.99 -26.05 0.71
C LEU A 67 6.67 -26.67 0.22
N PHE A 68 6.20 -26.29 -0.96
CA PHE A 68 5.00 -26.87 -1.55
C PHE A 68 5.20 -28.34 -1.97
N VAL A 69 6.37 -28.68 -2.49
CA VAL A 69 6.74 -30.07 -2.79
C VAL A 69 6.81 -30.89 -1.50
N LEU A 70 7.42 -30.35 -0.44
CA LEU A 70 7.42 -30.99 0.89
C LEU A 70 5.99 -31.22 1.39
N ALA A 71 5.10 -30.24 1.26
CA ALA A 71 3.69 -30.38 1.63
C ALA A 71 2.99 -31.49 0.83
N ALA A 72 3.19 -31.53 -0.50
CA ALA A 72 2.57 -32.52 -1.37
C ALA A 72 3.10 -33.94 -1.11
N VAL A 73 4.42 -34.09 -0.96
CA VAL A 73 5.06 -35.37 -0.63
C VAL A 73 4.63 -35.86 0.73
N TRP A 74 4.55 -34.97 1.72
CA TRP A 74 4.03 -35.31 3.05
C TRP A 74 2.56 -35.72 2.98
N PHE A 75 1.71 -34.93 2.31
CA PHE A 75 0.28 -35.20 2.22
C PHE A 75 0.00 -36.55 1.55
N LEU A 76 0.56 -36.76 0.35
CA LEU A 76 0.35 -37.97 -0.44
C LEU A 76 1.08 -39.17 0.17
N GLY A 77 2.37 -39.01 0.48
CA GLY A 77 3.22 -40.10 0.99
C GLY A 77 2.74 -40.60 2.35
N PHE A 78 2.49 -39.70 3.30
CA PHE A 78 1.99 -40.09 4.61
C PHE A 78 0.56 -40.64 4.52
N GLY A 79 -0.30 -40.05 3.68
CA GLY A 79 -1.66 -40.54 3.44
C GLY A 79 -1.68 -41.97 2.87
N ILE A 80 -0.89 -42.25 1.85
CA ILE A 80 -0.76 -43.59 1.26
C ILE A 80 -0.22 -44.58 2.31
N CYS A 81 0.81 -44.19 3.08
CA CYS A 81 1.34 -45.03 4.16
C CYS A 81 0.26 -45.39 5.19
N LEU A 82 -0.56 -44.43 5.63
CA LEU A 82 -1.66 -44.69 6.56
C LEU A 82 -2.72 -45.64 5.96
N LEU A 83 -3.06 -45.47 4.68
CA LEU A 83 -3.99 -46.34 3.96
C LEU A 83 -3.47 -47.77 3.85
N VAL A 84 -2.19 -47.95 3.50
CA VAL A 84 -1.55 -49.27 3.43
C VAL A 84 -1.54 -49.93 4.81
N ILE A 85 -1.17 -49.20 5.88
CA ILE A 85 -1.19 -49.72 7.25
C ILE A 85 -2.61 -50.18 7.63
N CYS A 86 -3.63 -49.38 7.29
CA CYS A 86 -5.04 -49.72 7.54
C CYS A 86 -5.45 -51.00 6.79
N MET A 87 -5.16 -51.08 5.48
CA MET A 87 -5.48 -52.26 4.65
C MET A 87 -4.74 -53.51 5.10
N CYS A 88 -3.46 -53.41 5.46
CA CYS A 88 -2.70 -54.54 5.99
C CYS A 88 -3.26 -55.04 7.33
N HIS A 89 -3.76 -54.14 8.19
CA HIS A 89 -4.33 -54.51 9.48
C HIS A 89 -5.74 -55.13 9.35
N ILE A 90 -6.45 -54.84 8.27
CA ILE A 90 -7.76 -55.45 7.92
C ILE A 90 -7.57 -56.80 7.20
N CYS A 91 -6.60 -56.90 6.29
CA CYS A 91 -6.39 -58.09 5.45
C CYS A 91 -5.47 -59.15 6.08
N HIS A 92 -4.58 -58.80 7.00
CA HIS A 92 -3.67 -59.74 7.67
C HIS A 92 -3.67 -59.56 9.18
N ARG A 93 -3.76 -60.68 9.93
CA ARG A 93 -3.47 -60.71 11.37
C ARG A 93 -1.95 -60.70 11.52
N THR A 94 -1.38 -59.51 11.76
CA THR A 94 0.07 -59.28 11.71
C THR A 94 0.83 -60.22 12.65
N ASN A 95 1.85 -60.90 12.13
CA ASN A 95 2.85 -61.59 12.95
C ASN A 95 3.58 -60.56 13.83
N SER A 96 3.72 -60.85 15.13
CA SER A 96 4.33 -59.93 16.09
C SER A 96 5.81 -59.72 15.78
N VAL A 97 6.15 -58.53 15.27
CA VAL A 97 7.53 -58.07 15.18
C VAL A 97 8.06 -57.90 16.61
N GLY A 98 9.26 -58.40 16.88
CA GLY A 98 9.88 -58.38 18.21
C GLY A 98 10.15 -56.95 18.71
N TYR A 99 10.09 -56.79 20.03
CA TYR A 99 10.36 -55.53 20.73
C TYR A 99 11.84 -55.11 20.65
N SER A 100 12.10 -53.84 20.33
CA SER A 100 13.45 -53.25 20.38
C SER A 100 13.55 -52.15 21.45
N LYS A 101 14.31 -52.43 22.51
CA LYS A 101 14.58 -51.47 23.60
C LYS A 101 15.28 -50.20 23.10
N VAL A 102 16.19 -50.34 22.13
CA VAL A 102 16.92 -49.20 21.54
C VAL A 102 15.95 -48.30 20.78
N ALA A 103 15.10 -48.86 19.92
CA ALA A 103 14.11 -48.08 19.16
C ALA A 103 13.12 -47.35 20.07
N TYR A 104 12.68 -47.99 21.15
CA TYR A 104 11.80 -47.39 22.16
C TYR A 104 12.44 -46.16 22.84
N VAL A 105 13.67 -46.29 23.35
CA VAL A 105 14.37 -45.20 24.06
C VAL A 105 14.73 -44.06 23.11
N VAL A 106 15.27 -44.39 21.92
CA VAL A 106 15.66 -43.40 20.91
C VAL A 106 14.44 -42.61 20.43
N SER A 107 13.32 -43.28 20.17
CA SER A 107 12.08 -42.59 19.76
C SER A 107 11.58 -41.62 20.82
N LEU A 108 11.67 -41.99 22.11
CA LEU A 108 11.28 -41.10 23.19
C LEU A 108 12.16 -39.85 23.27
N ILE A 109 13.48 -39.99 23.13
CA ILE A 109 14.42 -38.86 23.13
C ILE A 109 14.10 -37.90 21.97
N PHE A 110 13.89 -38.44 20.76
CA PHE A 110 13.53 -37.62 19.61
C PHE A 110 12.20 -36.89 19.79
N LEU A 111 11.18 -37.55 20.38
CA LEU A 111 9.92 -36.89 20.70
C LEU A 111 10.10 -35.71 21.65
N LEU A 112 10.91 -35.85 22.69
CA LEU A 112 11.22 -34.74 23.60
C LEU A 112 11.92 -33.59 22.84
N ILE A 113 12.93 -33.90 22.02
CA ILE A 113 13.64 -32.89 21.22
C ILE A 113 12.68 -32.16 20.28
N PHE A 114 11.84 -32.88 19.52
CA PHE A 114 10.92 -32.24 18.58
C PHE A 114 9.83 -31.43 19.27
N THR A 115 9.40 -31.80 20.49
CA THR A 115 8.49 -30.94 21.26
C THR A 115 9.15 -29.62 21.66
N VAL A 116 10.44 -29.64 22.05
CA VAL A 116 11.19 -28.40 22.33
C VAL A 116 11.33 -27.55 21.06
N ILE A 117 11.66 -28.16 19.92
CA ILE A 117 11.75 -27.44 18.63
C ILE A 117 10.38 -26.87 18.22
N ALA A 118 9.29 -27.60 18.42
CA ALA A 118 7.94 -27.11 18.15
C ALA A 118 7.60 -25.89 19.03
N ILE A 119 7.97 -25.90 20.31
CA ILE A 119 7.81 -24.74 21.21
C ILE A 119 8.60 -23.54 20.68
N ILE A 120 9.87 -23.73 20.28
CA ILE A 120 10.70 -22.67 19.69
C ILE A 120 10.04 -22.12 18.40
N GLY A 121 9.54 -23.00 17.53
CA GLY A 121 8.81 -22.64 16.32
C GLY A 121 7.56 -21.80 16.62
N CYS A 122 6.76 -22.20 17.61
CA CYS A 122 5.59 -21.43 18.06
C CYS A 122 5.97 -20.06 18.62
N VAL A 123 7.03 -19.96 19.43
CA VAL A 123 7.49 -18.67 20.00
C VAL A 123 7.97 -17.74 18.89
N LEU A 124 8.73 -18.24 17.93
CA LEU A 124 9.18 -17.48 16.76
C LEU A 124 8.00 -17.03 15.89
N LEU A 125 7.05 -17.93 15.62
CA LEU A 125 5.85 -17.62 14.85
C LEU A 125 5.02 -16.55 15.55
N TYR A 126 4.70 -16.72 16.83
CA TYR A 126 3.91 -15.76 17.61
C TYR A 126 4.57 -14.38 17.66
N SER A 127 5.88 -14.34 17.97
CA SER A 127 6.64 -13.10 18.03
C SER A 127 6.74 -12.42 16.65
N GLY A 128 6.97 -13.21 15.60
CA GLY A 128 6.99 -12.76 14.21
C GLY A 128 5.67 -12.18 13.78
N GLN A 129 4.55 -12.87 14.07
CA GLN A 129 3.19 -12.44 13.71
C GLN A 129 2.83 -11.08 14.30
N ILE A 130 3.02 -10.91 15.61
CA ILE A 130 2.64 -9.65 16.30
C ILE A 130 3.41 -8.48 15.68
N ARG A 131 4.72 -8.66 15.47
CA ARG A 131 5.56 -7.60 14.94
C ARG A 131 5.37 -7.37 13.44
N TYR A 132 5.10 -8.42 12.67
CA TYR A 132 4.80 -8.33 11.25
C TYR A 132 3.47 -7.61 11.01
N ASN A 133 2.42 -7.98 11.76
CA ASN A 133 1.13 -7.31 11.69
C ASN A 133 1.27 -5.83 12.06
N LYS A 134 1.96 -5.52 13.18
CA LYS A 134 2.22 -4.13 13.59
C LYS A 134 2.94 -3.34 12.49
N SER A 135 4.05 -3.86 11.97
CA SER A 135 4.83 -3.20 10.92
C SER A 135 4.02 -3.00 9.63
N THR A 136 3.17 -3.97 9.26
CA THR A 136 2.31 -3.86 8.08
C THR A 136 1.19 -2.83 8.28
N THR A 137 0.59 -2.80 9.47
CA THR A 137 -0.42 -1.79 9.83
C THR A 137 0.16 -0.38 9.83
N GLU A 138 1.33 -0.17 10.44
CA GLU A 138 2.03 1.12 10.44
C GLU A 138 2.37 1.58 9.01
N THR A 139 2.85 0.67 8.16
CA THR A 139 3.13 0.98 6.74
C THR A 139 1.86 1.37 5.99
N LEU A 140 0.76 0.62 6.19
CA LEU A 140 -0.51 0.93 5.57
C LEU A 140 -1.04 2.29 6.03
N GLU A 141 -0.98 2.58 7.33
CA GLU A 141 -1.39 3.88 7.89
C GLU A 141 -0.58 5.04 7.33
N TYR A 142 0.74 4.88 7.19
CA TYR A 142 1.58 5.87 6.55
C TYR A 142 1.16 6.12 5.08
N VAL A 143 1.01 5.07 4.28
CA VAL A 143 0.57 5.20 2.87
C VAL A 143 -0.82 5.86 2.77
N MET A 144 -1.73 5.50 3.66
CA MET A 144 -3.07 6.11 3.72
C MET A 144 -3.00 7.59 4.11
N SER A 145 -2.14 7.97 5.05
CA SER A 145 -1.93 9.37 5.43
C SER A 145 -1.39 10.21 4.26
N GLN A 146 -0.50 9.65 3.43
CA GLN A 146 -0.02 10.36 2.23
C GLN A 146 -1.12 10.48 1.16
N ALA A 147 -1.95 9.45 1.00
CA ALA A 147 -3.10 9.50 0.11
C ALA A 147 -4.14 10.55 0.57
N ASP A 148 -4.46 10.60 1.87
CA ASP A 148 -5.39 11.57 2.44
C ASP A 148 -4.85 13.01 2.33
N SER A 149 -3.55 13.21 2.55
CA SER A 149 -2.88 14.50 2.30
C SER A 149 -3.04 14.92 0.84
N THR A 150 -2.81 14.01 -0.10
CA THR A 150 -2.99 14.27 -1.53
C THR A 150 -4.44 14.62 -1.88
N ILE A 151 -5.40 13.86 -1.36
CA ILE A 151 -6.84 14.11 -1.56
C ILE A 151 -7.24 15.49 -1.03
N SER A 152 -6.80 15.85 0.17
CA SER A 152 -7.15 17.12 0.80
C SER A 152 -6.60 18.32 0.03
N GLN A 153 -5.35 18.24 -0.44
CA GLN A 153 -4.74 19.30 -1.24
C GLN A 153 -5.38 19.42 -2.63
N LEU A 154 -5.65 18.30 -3.32
CA LEU A 154 -6.34 18.32 -4.61
C LEU A 154 -7.77 18.88 -4.49
N ARG A 155 -8.48 18.55 -3.41
CA ARG A 155 -9.81 19.11 -3.13
C ARG A 155 -9.76 20.62 -2.89
N ALA A 156 -8.79 21.10 -2.10
CA ALA A 156 -8.61 22.54 -1.87
C ALA A 156 -8.38 23.29 -3.18
N ILE A 157 -7.54 22.76 -4.08
CA ILE A 157 -7.29 23.35 -5.40
C ILE A 157 -8.56 23.33 -6.27
N SER A 158 -9.32 22.22 -6.28
CA SER A 158 -10.60 22.14 -7.00
C SER A 158 -11.59 23.21 -6.50
N ASP A 159 -11.70 23.36 -5.18
CA ASP A 159 -12.56 24.37 -4.55
C ASP A 159 -12.14 25.80 -4.90
N TYR A 160 -10.83 26.09 -4.96
CA TYR A 160 -10.32 27.39 -5.39
C TYR A 160 -10.63 27.68 -6.86
N LEU A 161 -10.49 26.69 -7.74
CA LEU A 161 -10.81 26.82 -9.16
C LEU A 161 -12.32 27.04 -9.39
N ALA A 162 -13.17 26.27 -8.71
CA ALA A 162 -14.61 26.45 -8.75
C ALA A 162 -15.03 27.84 -8.25
N SER A 163 -14.38 28.32 -7.17
CA SER A 163 -14.61 29.66 -6.63
C SER A 163 -14.11 30.76 -7.58
N ALA A 164 -12.98 30.56 -8.27
CA ALA A 164 -12.42 31.49 -9.26
C ALA A 164 -13.37 31.74 -10.42
N LYS A 165 -14.06 30.69 -10.89
CA LYS A 165 -15.08 30.82 -11.92
C LYS A 165 -16.28 31.68 -11.47
N GLN A 166 -16.70 31.54 -10.22
CA GLN A 166 -17.85 32.26 -9.67
C GLN A 166 -17.51 33.67 -9.18
N ALA A 167 -16.23 33.99 -9.00
CA ALA A 167 -15.75 35.30 -8.61
C ALA A 167 -15.94 36.32 -9.75
N ALA A 168 -17.17 36.75 -9.97
CA ALA A 168 -17.47 37.91 -10.80
C ALA A 168 -17.24 39.16 -9.95
N VAL A 169 -16.19 39.93 -10.24
CA VAL A 169 -16.03 41.26 -9.67
C VAL A 169 -16.80 42.22 -10.57
N LEU A 170 -17.91 42.76 -10.07
CA LEU A 170 -18.71 43.79 -10.79
C LEU A 170 -19.21 43.35 -12.18
N GLN A 171 -19.54 42.05 -12.35
CA GLN A 171 -19.97 41.43 -13.62
C GLN A 171 -18.90 41.33 -14.72
N VAL A 172 -17.64 41.66 -14.41
CA VAL A 172 -16.51 41.33 -15.29
C VAL A 172 -16.03 39.93 -14.90
N LEU A 173 -16.41 38.94 -15.72
CA LEU A 173 -15.93 37.57 -15.56
C LEU A 173 -14.56 37.40 -16.21
N LEU A 174 -13.82 36.38 -15.77
CA LEU A 174 -12.66 35.87 -16.49
C LEU A 174 -12.99 35.63 -17.97
N PRO A 175 -12.03 35.78 -18.90
CA PRO A 175 -12.22 35.43 -20.30
C PRO A 175 -12.81 34.02 -20.49
N ALA A 176 -13.69 33.84 -21.49
CA ALA A 176 -14.44 32.59 -21.68
C ALA A 176 -13.54 31.36 -21.92
N ASN A 177 -12.35 31.56 -22.51
CA ASN A 177 -11.33 30.53 -22.65
C ASN A 177 -10.80 30.04 -21.30
N VAL A 178 -10.51 30.95 -20.36
CA VAL A 178 -10.04 30.63 -19.02
C VAL A 178 -11.12 29.91 -18.21
N GLN A 179 -12.38 30.34 -18.32
CA GLN A 179 -13.51 29.65 -17.66
C GLN A 179 -13.67 28.20 -18.14
N THR A 180 -13.51 27.96 -19.44
CA THR A 180 -13.62 26.61 -20.02
C THR A 180 -12.46 25.72 -19.57
N GLU A 181 -11.25 26.26 -19.50
CA GLU A 181 -10.08 25.54 -18.97
C GLU A 181 -10.24 25.20 -17.48
N ILE A 182 -10.74 26.13 -16.67
CA ILE A 182 -11.08 25.90 -15.26
C ILE A 182 -12.07 24.74 -15.11
N ASP A 183 -13.12 24.69 -15.93
CA ASP A 183 -14.11 23.60 -15.89
C ASP A 183 -13.49 22.24 -16.24
N GLN A 184 -12.63 22.19 -17.26
CA GLN A 184 -11.94 20.96 -17.66
C GLN A 184 -10.98 20.47 -16.58
N ILE A 185 -10.24 21.39 -15.94
CA ILE A 185 -9.29 21.06 -14.86
C ILE A 185 -10.04 20.64 -13.60
N GLY A 186 -11.07 21.39 -13.19
CA GLY A 186 -11.90 21.09 -12.02
C GLY A 186 -12.57 19.71 -12.11
N ALA A 187 -13.22 19.41 -13.25
CA ALA A 187 -13.84 18.10 -13.47
C ALA A 187 -12.83 16.94 -13.39
N LYS A 188 -11.60 17.17 -13.87
CA LYS A 188 -10.52 16.18 -13.82
C LYS A 188 -9.96 15.98 -12.42
N LEU A 189 -9.82 17.07 -11.65
CA LEU A 189 -9.43 17.02 -10.23
C LEU A 189 -10.48 16.27 -9.42
N ASP A 190 -11.76 16.60 -9.57
CA ASP A 190 -12.86 15.94 -8.86
C ASP A 190 -12.93 14.44 -9.18
N SER A 191 -12.80 14.07 -10.46
CA SER A 191 -12.74 12.66 -10.88
C SER A 191 -11.54 11.93 -10.29
N SER A 192 -10.37 12.58 -10.20
CA SER A 192 -9.16 12.00 -9.63
C SER A 192 -9.29 11.84 -8.12
N VAL A 193 -9.82 12.86 -7.42
CA VAL A 193 -10.11 12.83 -5.98
C VAL A 193 -11.10 11.71 -5.66
N ALA A 194 -12.19 11.57 -6.42
CA ALA A 194 -13.17 10.51 -6.21
C ALA A 194 -12.54 9.12 -6.38
N THR A 195 -11.75 8.93 -7.43
CA THR A 195 -11.06 7.65 -7.72
C THR A 195 -10.04 7.29 -6.64
N ILE A 196 -9.20 8.26 -6.22
CA ILE A 196 -8.20 8.03 -5.16
C ILE A 196 -8.90 7.77 -3.84
N THR A 197 -9.96 8.51 -3.49
CA THR A 197 -10.72 8.32 -2.25
C THR A 197 -11.35 6.92 -2.20
N GLU A 198 -12.03 6.51 -3.28
CA GLU A 198 -12.64 5.20 -3.40
C GLU A 198 -11.58 4.09 -3.29
N LYS A 199 -10.51 4.19 -4.09
CA LYS A 199 -9.47 3.16 -4.12
C LYS A 199 -8.71 3.08 -2.81
N SER A 200 -8.36 4.22 -2.19
CA SER A 200 -7.67 4.30 -0.90
C SER A 200 -8.52 3.67 0.21
N THR A 201 -9.78 4.09 0.34
CA THR A 201 -10.70 3.58 1.38
C THR A 201 -10.97 2.10 1.22
N ASN A 202 -11.31 1.64 0.01
CA ASN A 202 -11.57 0.23 -0.26
C ASN A 202 -10.31 -0.63 -0.07
N SER A 203 -9.15 -0.16 -0.52
CA SER A 203 -7.90 -0.90 -0.36
C SER A 203 -7.49 -0.98 1.12
N SER A 204 -7.58 0.12 1.87
CA SER A 204 -7.29 0.15 3.31
C SER A 204 -8.13 -0.85 4.09
N ASN A 205 -9.45 -0.81 3.89
CA ASN A 205 -10.38 -1.70 4.58
C ASN A 205 -10.12 -3.17 4.23
N ASN A 206 -9.94 -3.47 2.95
CA ASN A 206 -9.67 -4.83 2.48
C ASN A 206 -8.34 -5.37 3.03
N ILE A 207 -7.28 -4.56 3.02
CA ILE A 207 -5.96 -4.96 3.53
C ILE A 207 -6.03 -5.17 5.05
N ARG A 208 -6.64 -4.25 5.81
CA ARG A 208 -6.81 -4.40 7.26
C ARG A 208 -7.57 -5.67 7.62
N HIS A 209 -8.72 -5.90 6.98
CA HIS A 209 -9.52 -7.10 7.20
C HIS A 209 -8.75 -8.38 6.87
N PHE A 210 -7.99 -8.38 5.78
CA PHE A 210 -7.14 -9.51 5.41
C PHE A 210 -6.03 -9.75 6.45
N LEU A 211 -5.33 -8.72 6.89
CA LEU A 211 -4.26 -8.82 7.90
C LEU A 211 -4.79 -9.35 9.23
N ASP A 212 -5.94 -8.85 9.68
CA ASP A 212 -6.59 -9.33 10.92
C ASP A 212 -7.01 -10.80 10.79
N SER A 213 -7.57 -11.20 9.64
CA SER A 213 -7.94 -12.60 9.36
C SER A 213 -6.71 -13.51 9.39
N VAL A 214 -5.62 -13.09 8.75
CA VAL A 214 -4.35 -13.83 8.69
C VAL A 214 -3.72 -13.96 10.08
N LYS A 215 -3.70 -12.87 10.87
CA LYS A 215 -3.22 -12.87 12.25
C LYS A 215 -3.98 -13.87 13.11
N VAL A 216 -5.32 -13.86 13.05
CA VAL A 216 -6.15 -14.81 13.81
C VAL A 216 -5.86 -16.24 13.37
N ALA A 217 -5.81 -16.51 12.06
CA ALA A 217 -5.51 -17.84 11.55
C ALA A 217 -4.15 -18.38 12.05
N LEU A 218 -3.11 -17.54 12.07
CA LEU A 218 -1.77 -17.96 12.47
C LEU A 218 -1.65 -18.16 13.98
N ILE A 219 -2.37 -17.36 14.79
CA ILE A 219 -2.49 -17.61 16.24
C ILE A 219 -3.18 -18.95 16.49
N VAL A 220 -4.30 -19.23 15.80
CA VAL A 220 -5.03 -20.49 15.93
C VAL A 220 -4.15 -21.67 15.54
N VAL A 221 -3.47 -21.61 14.39
CA VAL A 221 -2.54 -22.67 13.95
C VAL A 221 -1.46 -22.91 14.99
N SER A 222 -0.84 -21.86 15.55
CA SER A 222 0.19 -22.00 16.57
C SER A 222 -0.33 -22.69 17.84
N ILE A 223 -1.51 -22.30 18.33
CA ILE A 223 -2.11 -22.89 19.54
C ILE A 223 -2.47 -24.36 19.29
N VAL A 224 -3.16 -24.65 18.18
CA VAL A 224 -3.60 -26.01 17.85
C VAL A 224 -2.40 -26.94 17.69
N MET A 225 -1.33 -26.50 17.01
CA MET A 225 -0.11 -27.29 16.84
C MET A 225 0.60 -27.58 18.17
N LEU A 226 0.62 -26.61 19.09
CA LEU A 226 1.19 -26.79 20.42
C LEU A 226 0.37 -27.76 21.27
N VAL A 227 -0.97 -27.66 21.22
CA VAL A 227 -1.87 -28.61 21.91
C VAL A 227 -1.71 -30.01 21.34
N VAL A 228 -1.67 -30.16 20.01
CA VAL A 228 -1.49 -31.46 19.35
C VAL A 228 -0.16 -32.09 19.76
N THR A 229 0.94 -31.34 19.73
CA THR A 229 2.26 -31.85 20.12
C THR A 229 2.32 -32.27 21.59
N PHE A 230 1.80 -31.45 22.51
CA PHE A 230 1.77 -31.78 23.93
C PHE A 230 0.88 -33.00 24.21
N LEU A 231 -0.36 -32.97 23.70
CA LEU A 231 -1.32 -34.05 23.93
C LEU A 231 -0.85 -35.36 23.30
N GLY A 232 -0.19 -35.32 22.14
CA GLY A 232 0.36 -36.51 21.52
C GLY A 232 1.55 -37.08 22.30
N LEU A 233 2.45 -36.24 22.83
CA LEU A 233 3.53 -36.70 23.72
C LEU A 233 2.95 -37.39 24.97
N VAL A 234 2.02 -36.72 25.66
CA VAL A 234 1.38 -37.24 26.88
C VAL A 234 0.62 -38.54 26.60
N SER A 235 -0.20 -38.56 25.55
CA SER A 235 -0.98 -39.74 25.15
C SER A 235 -0.10 -40.91 24.73
N SER A 236 1.05 -40.61 24.11
CA SER A 236 2.07 -41.59 23.76
C SER A 236 2.69 -42.22 25.02
N ILE A 237 3.03 -41.40 26.04
CA ILE A 237 3.55 -41.87 27.34
C ILE A 237 2.51 -42.64 28.15
N PHE A 238 1.23 -42.29 28.11
CA PHE A 238 0.16 -43.02 28.83
C PHE A 238 -0.37 -44.24 28.08
N GLY A 239 -0.30 -44.24 26.75
CA GLY A 239 -0.52 -45.43 25.91
C GLY A 239 -1.94 -45.52 25.42
N MET A 240 -2.56 -44.35 25.29
CA MET A 240 -3.91 -44.16 24.81
C MET A 240 -3.90 -44.22 23.29
N GLN A 241 -3.88 -45.44 22.75
CA GLN A 241 -3.69 -45.69 21.32
C GLN A 241 -4.72 -44.96 20.45
N VAL A 242 -6.00 -44.98 20.83
CA VAL A 242 -7.07 -44.29 20.08
C VAL A 242 -6.78 -42.80 19.93
N ILE A 243 -6.37 -42.14 21.02
CA ILE A 243 -6.07 -40.71 21.02
C ILE A 243 -4.85 -40.41 20.15
N VAL A 244 -3.79 -41.23 20.25
CA VAL A 244 -2.58 -41.05 19.44
C VAL A 244 -2.91 -41.18 17.95
N TYR A 245 -3.69 -42.17 17.53
CA TYR A 245 -4.06 -42.33 16.11
C TYR A 245 -4.93 -41.16 15.60
N THR A 246 -5.89 -40.69 16.38
CA THR A 246 -6.70 -39.51 16.02
C THR A 246 -5.84 -38.26 15.86
N LEU A 247 -4.88 -38.04 16.77
CA LEU A 247 -3.95 -36.91 16.70
C LEU A 247 -2.98 -37.01 15.52
N VAL A 248 -2.60 -38.22 15.11
CA VAL A 248 -1.79 -38.44 13.92
C VAL A 248 -2.55 -38.02 12.65
N ILE A 249 -3.83 -38.37 12.53
CA ILE A 249 -4.66 -37.95 11.38
C ILE A 249 -4.84 -36.43 11.38
N LEU A 250 -5.15 -35.83 12.54
CA LEU A 250 -5.31 -34.39 12.66
C LEU A 250 -3.99 -33.67 12.32
N GLY A 251 -2.88 -34.12 12.89
CA GLY A 251 -1.57 -33.54 12.66
C GLY A 251 -1.10 -33.66 11.21
N TRP A 252 -1.46 -34.73 10.49
CA TRP A 252 -1.15 -34.90 9.06
C TRP A 252 -1.71 -33.74 8.22
N ILE A 253 -2.98 -33.39 8.44
CA ILE A 253 -3.64 -32.28 7.75
C ILE A 253 -3.02 -30.95 8.17
N LEU A 254 -2.81 -30.74 9.48
CA LEU A 254 -2.27 -29.49 10.01
C LEU A 254 -0.83 -29.20 9.53
N VAL A 255 0.04 -30.21 9.51
CA VAL A 255 1.42 -30.08 8.99
C VAL A 255 1.41 -29.68 7.53
N THR A 256 0.54 -30.31 6.72
CA THR A 256 0.38 -29.96 5.30
C THR A 256 -0.01 -28.50 5.13
N GLY A 257 -1.06 -28.05 5.84
CA GLY A 257 -1.49 -26.65 5.80
C GLY A 257 -0.40 -25.68 6.27
N THR A 258 0.38 -26.04 7.29
CA THR A 258 1.46 -25.20 7.83
C THR A 258 2.61 -25.05 6.83
N PHE A 259 2.97 -26.10 6.08
CA PHE A 259 3.95 -25.96 5.00
C PHE A 259 3.45 -25.09 3.84
N ILE A 260 2.17 -25.19 3.47
CA ILE A 260 1.57 -24.32 2.45
C ILE A 260 1.63 -22.86 2.93
N LEU A 261 1.22 -22.59 4.17
CA LEU A 261 1.31 -21.24 4.75
C LEU A 261 2.76 -20.74 4.78
N SER A 262 3.72 -21.57 5.17
CA SER A 262 5.14 -21.23 5.16
C SER A 262 5.61 -20.83 3.75
N GLY A 263 5.22 -21.60 2.72
CA GLY A 263 5.49 -21.29 1.33
C GLY A 263 4.91 -19.95 0.90
N THR A 264 3.65 -19.69 1.19
CA THR A 264 2.99 -18.41 0.88
C THR A 264 3.68 -17.22 1.56
N PHE A 265 4.06 -17.34 2.84
CA PHE A 265 4.80 -16.30 3.55
C PHE A 265 6.22 -16.10 3.01
N LEU A 266 6.86 -17.14 2.48
CA LEU A 266 8.16 -17.01 1.82
C LEU A 266 8.03 -16.22 0.50
N VAL A 267 6.99 -16.49 -0.30
CA VAL A 267 6.70 -15.68 -1.50
C VAL A 267 6.45 -14.23 -1.11
N LEU A 268 5.63 -13.99 -0.09
CA LEU A 268 5.33 -12.64 0.39
C LEU A 268 6.58 -11.93 0.91
N HIS A 269 7.41 -12.60 1.71
CA HIS A 269 8.68 -12.06 2.19
C HIS A 269 9.60 -11.66 1.04
N ASN A 270 9.73 -12.53 0.03
CA ASN A 270 10.57 -12.24 -1.14
C ASN A 270 10.02 -11.08 -1.95
N ALA A 271 8.71 -11.06 -2.25
CA ALA A 271 8.07 -9.97 -2.97
C ALA A 271 8.19 -8.63 -2.23
N THR A 272 7.96 -8.61 -0.92
CA THR A 272 8.12 -7.39 -0.09
C THR A 272 9.57 -6.90 -0.09
N ALA A 273 10.53 -7.81 0.03
CA ALA A 273 11.94 -7.45 -0.01
C ALA A 273 12.38 -6.95 -1.40
N ASP A 274 11.83 -7.54 -2.47
CA ASP A 274 12.06 -7.07 -3.85
C ASP A 274 11.48 -5.66 -4.04
N THR A 275 10.25 -5.41 -3.56
CA THR A 275 9.61 -4.08 -3.59
C THR A 275 10.43 -3.04 -2.82
N CYS A 276 10.91 -3.37 -1.63
CA CYS A 276 11.73 -2.47 -0.82
C CYS A 276 13.04 -2.07 -1.52
N VAL A 277 13.72 -3.03 -2.17
CA VAL A 277 14.93 -2.73 -2.94
C VAL A 277 14.58 -1.91 -4.18
N ALA A 278 13.50 -2.26 -4.89
CA ALA A 278 13.05 -1.52 -6.06
C ALA A 278 12.72 -0.05 -5.74
N MET A 279 12.01 0.20 -4.63
CA MET A 279 11.73 1.55 -4.12
C MET A 279 13.04 2.29 -3.78
N SER A 280 13.98 1.63 -3.11
CA SER A 280 15.28 2.24 -2.75
C SER A 280 16.10 2.65 -3.98
N GLU A 281 16.20 1.78 -5.00
CA GLU A 281 16.94 2.05 -6.23
C GLU A 281 16.30 3.16 -7.04
N TRP A 282 14.96 3.17 -7.14
CA TRP A 282 14.22 4.22 -7.82
C TRP A 282 14.37 5.59 -7.15
N VAL A 283 14.41 5.64 -5.81
CA VAL A 283 14.68 6.89 -5.06
C VAL A 283 16.06 7.45 -5.38
N GLU A 284 17.09 6.61 -5.49
CA GLU A 284 18.45 7.06 -5.82
C GLU A 284 18.59 7.48 -7.27
N ARG A 285 17.98 6.73 -8.19
CA ARG A 285 18.08 6.94 -9.64
C ARG A 285 16.70 6.80 -10.29
N PRO A 286 15.87 7.86 -10.26
CA PRO A 286 14.65 7.90 -11.05
C PRO A 286 15.08 8.03 -12.52
N SER A 287 15.29 6.90 -13.20
CA SER A 287 15.60 6.84 -14.62
C SER A 287 14.30 6.76 -15.41
N SER A 288 14.20 7.44 -16.55
CA SER A 288 13.09 7.20 -17.49
C SER A 288 13.04 5.72 -17.90
N ASN A 289 11.87 5.09 -17.75
CA ASN A 289 11.54 3.72 -18.17
C ASN A 289 11.85 2.62 -17.13
N THR A 290 11.44 2.78 -15.87
CA THR A 290 11.34 1.66 -14.91
C THR A 290 9.90 1.15 -14.79
N ALA A 291 9.73 -0.05 -14.22
CA ALA A 291 8.39 -0.58 -13.90
C ALA A 291 7.61 0.31 -12.90
N LEU A 292 8.30 1.13 -12.11
CA LEU A 292 7.66 2.04 -11.16
C LEU A 292 7.14 3.32 -11.87
N ASP A 293 7.76 3.73 -12.97
CA ASP A 293 7.32 4.86 -13.79
C ASP A 293 6.10 4.51 -14.66
N GLU A 294 5.87 3.23 -14.95
CA GLU A 294 4.61 2.79 -15.58
C GLU A 294 3.41 2.93 -14.63
N ILE A 295 3.68 2.91 -13.32
CA ILE A 295 2.67 3.01 -12.26
C ILE A 295 2.48 4.48 -11.84
N LEU A 296 3.57 5.26 -11.76
CA LEU A 296 3.57 6.66 -11.36
C LEU A 296 3.66 7.57 -12.60
N PRO A 297 2.67 8.44 -12.87
CA PRO A 297 2.66 9.31 -14.05
C PRO A 297 3.59 10.53 -13.87
N CYS A 298 4.87 10.29 -13.59
CA CYS A 298 5.89 11.31 -13.46
C CYS A 298 6.16 11.99 -14.80
N THR A 299 6.39 13.30 -14.79
CA THR A 299 6.88 14.04 -15.95
C THR A 299 8.23 14.68 -15.65
N ASP A 300 8.91 15.16 -16.69
CA ASP A 300 10.13 15.92 -16.52
C ASP A 300 9.87 17.26 -15.81
N ASN A 301 10.94 17.81 -15.23
CA ASN A 301 10.89 19.04 -14.46
C ASN A 301 10.47 20.26 -15.31
N ALA A 302 10.78 20.28 -16.62
CA ALA A 302 10.39 21.41 -17.47
C ALA A 302 8.87 21.44 -17.67
N THR A 303 8.26 20.29 -17.96
CA THR A 303 6.80 20.16 -18.06
C THR A 303 6.10 20.43 -16.71
N ALA A 304 6.72 20.05 -15.58
CA ALA A 304 6.20 20.39 -14.25
C ALA A 304 6.25 21.90 -13.97
N GLN A 305 7.33 22.56 -14.37
CA GLN A 305 7.50 24.00 -14.21
C GLN A 305 6.55 24.80 -15.11
N GLU A 306 6.20 24.31 -16.30
CA GLU A 306 5.19 24.93 -17.14
C GLU A 306 3.83 25.00 -16.43
N THR A 307 3.42 23.93 -15.73
CA THR A 307 2.19 23.92 -14.94
C THR A 307 2.21 24.98 -13.84
N LEU A 308 3.34 25.17 -13.16
CA LEU A 308 3.51 26.22 -12.16
C LEU A 308 3.37 27.62 -12.78
N MET A 309 4.00 27.85 -13.93
CA MET A 309 3.94 29.12 -14.64
C MET A 309 2.50 29.46 -15.05
N ARG A 310 1.72 28.46 -15.48
CA ARG A 310 0.28 28.64 -15.75
C ARG A 310 -0.51 29.03 -14.51
N SER A 311 -0.20 28.45 -13.35
CA SER A 311 -0.82 28.87 -12.10
C SER A 311 -0.48 30.31 -11.74
N ARG A 312 0.78 30.73 -11.92
CA ARG A 312 1.22 32.12 -11.68
C ARG A 312 0.51 33.11 -12.58
N GLU A 313 0.34 32.76 -13.85
CA GLU A 313 -0.41 33.57 -14.83
C GLU A 313 -1.86 33.79 -14.39
N VAL A 314 -2.57 32.73 -13.98
CA VAL A 314 -3.96 32.83 -13.49
C VAL A 314 -4.03 33.74 -12.27
N THR A 315 -3.10 33.61 -11.33
CA THR A 315 -3.02 34.49 -10.16
C THR A 315 -2.76 35.94 -10.54
N GLY A 316 -1.81 36.20 -11.46
CA GLY A 316 -1.50 37.54 -11.95
C GLY A 316 -2.72 38.21 -12.61
N GLN A 317 -3.41 37.50 -13.50
CA GLN A 317 -4.63 37.99 -14.15
C GLN A 317 -5.75 38.29 -13.15
N LEU A 318 -5.89 37.48 -12.09
CA LEU A 318 -6.89 37.70 -11.06
C LEU A 318 -6.58 38.97 -10.23
N VAL A 319 -5.31 39.20 -9.91
CA VAL A 319 -4.87 40.44 -9.23
C VAL A 319 -5.08 41.67 -10.12
N ASP A 320 -4.75 41.57 -11.41
CA ASP A 320 -4.92 42.66 -12.36
C ASP A 320 -6.40 43.00 -12.59
N LEU A 321 -7.28 42.00 -12.60
CA LEU A 321 -8.73 42.19 -12.63
C LEU A 321 -9.22 42.96 -11.40
N ILE A 322 -8.77 42.57 -10.19
CA ILE A 322 -9.09 43.27 -8.95
C ILE A 322 -8.59 44.72 -9.02
N ASN A 323 -7.34 44.93 -9.41
CA ASN A 323 -6.75 46.27 -9.53
C ASN A 323 -7.49 47.15 -10.55
N THR A 324 -7.94 46.58 -11.66
CA THR A 324 -8.77 47.28 -12.65
C THR A 324 -10.07 47.77 -12.04
N VAL A 325 -10.72 46.96 -11.20
CA VAL A 325 -11.94 47.36 -10.47
C VAL A 325 -11.62 48.44 -9.43
N ILE A 326 -10.50 48.32 -8.72
CA ILE A 326 -10.09 49.34 -7.75
C ILE A 326 -9.88 50.68 -8.45
N THR A 327 -9.11 50.73 -9.53
CA THR A 327 -8.78 51.99 -10.23
C THR A 327 -9.97 52.57 -10.97
N ASN A 328 -10.74 51.73 -11.68
CA ASN A 328 -11.76 52.19 -12.62
C ASN A 328 -13.16 52.24 -12.02
N VAL A 329 -13.39 51.63 -10.86
CA VAL A 329 -14.70 51.62 -10.21
C VAL A 329 -14.65 52.22 -8.81
N SER A 330 -13.88 51.63 -7.89
CA SER A 330 -13.90 52.05 -6.48
C SER A 330 -13.24 53.41 -6.24
N ASN A 331 -12.16 53.71 -6.96
CA ASN A 331 -11.42 54.96 -6.84
C ASN A 331 -11.94 56.08 -7.73
N ILE A 332 -12.91 55.81 -8.62
CA ILE A 332 -13.59 56.85 -9.42
C ILE A 332 -14.85 57.34 -8.70
N ASN A 333 -15.01 58.65 -8.64
CA ASN A 333 -16.23 59.27 -8.13
C ASN A 333 -17.23 59.44 -9.27
N PHE A 334 -18.08 58.42 -9.49
CA PHE A 334 -19.09 58.49 -10.55
C PHE A 334 -20.17 59.52 -10.25
N SER A 335 -20.73 60.09 -11.31
CA SER A 335 -21.93 60.94 -11.21
C SER A 335 -23.16 60.09 -10.84
N PRO A 336 -24.11 60.62 -10.05
CA PRO A 336 -25.38 59.95 -9.75
C PRO A 336 -26.19 59.53 -10.99
N VAL A 337 -25.91 60.16 -12.14
CA VAL A 337 -26.54 59.84 -13.44
C VAL A 337 -26.04 58.49 -13.99
N PHE A 338 -24.85 58.04 -13.59
CA PHE A 338 -24.26 56.78 -14.02
C PHE A 338 -24.64 55.64 -13.07
N VAL A 339 -25.94 55.36 -12.98
CA VAL A 339 -26.57 54.40 -12.06
C VAL A 339 -25.88 53.03 -11.95
N PRO A 340 -25.35 52.41 -13.03
CA PRO A 340 -24.73 51.07 -12.94
C PRO A 340 -23.47 51.01 -12.05
N MET A 341 -22.72 52.11 -11.94
CA MET A 341 -21.42 52.16 -11.23
C MET A 341 -21.44 53.15 -10.05
N TYR A 342 -22.54 53.89 -9.88
CA TYR A 342 -22.67 54.88 -8.81
C TYR A 342 -23.20 54.26 -7.52
N TYR A 343 -22.42 54.38 -6.44
CA TYR A 343 -22.86 53.98 -5.11
C TYR A 343 -22.39 54.91 -3.98
N ASN A 344 -22.11 56.18 -4.29
CA ASN A 344 -21.63 57.21 -3.34
C ASN A 344 -20.24 56.88 -2.75
N GLN A 345 -19.25 56.66 -3.63
CA GLN A 345 -17.85 56.42 -3.27
C GLN A 345 -17.26 57.63 -2.52
N SER A 346 -17.07 57.51 -1.21
CA SER A 346 -16.55 58.59 -0.34
C SER A 346 -15.40 58.08 0.52
N GLY A 347 -14.41 58.93 0.85
CA GLY A 347 -13.27 58.56 1.71
C GLY A 347 -11.95 58.33 0.98
N PRO A 348 -10.91 57.84 1.68
CA PRO A 348 -9.56 57.68 1.13
C PRO A 348 -9.55 56.68 -0.03
N LEU A 349 -8.61 56.86 -0.96
CA LEU A 349 -8.42 55.95 -2.09
C LEU A 349 -8.06 54.56 -1.57
N LEU A 350 -8.65 53.56 -2.19
CA LEU A 350 -8.38 52.17 -1.88
C LEU A 350 -7.00 51.80 -2.45
N PRO A 351 -6.09 51.23 -1.64
CA PRO A 351 -4.77 50.81 -2.12
C PRO A 351 -4.90 49.64 -3.10
N LEU A 352 -4.00 49.59 -4.07
CA LEU A 352 -3.94 48.52 -5.05
C LEU A 352 -3.43 47.22 -4.40
N LEU A 353 -3.91 46.10 -4.92
CA LEU A 353 -3.42 44.78 -4.58
C LEU A 353 -2.06 44.56 -5.25
N CYS A 354 -1.10 44.07 -4.48
CA CYS A 354 0.20 43.71 -5.01
C CYS A 354 0.09 42.48 -5.92
N ASN A 355 0.54 42.63 -7.17
CA ASN A 355 0.82 41.46 -7.99
C ASN A 355 2.17 40.86 -7.55
N PRO A 356 2.19 39.61 -7.06
CA PRO A 356 3.42 38.97 -6.58
C PRO A 356 4.36 38.56 -7.72
N PHE A 357 3.94 38.72 -8.98
CA PHE A 357 4.72 38.34 -10.15
C PHE A 357 5.00 39.53 -11.07
N ASN A 358 6.14 39.48 -11.76
CA ASN A 358 6.48 40.37 -12.89
C ASN A 358 5.80 39.88 -14.18
N HIS A 359 5.90 40.66 -15.27
CA HIS A 359 5.39 40.25 -16.59
C HIS A 359 6.04 38.98 -17.15
N ASP A 360 7.24 38.62 -16.69
CA ASP A 360 7.93 37.37 -17.02
C ASP A 360 7.63 36.24 -16.02
N LEU A 361 6.66 36.45 -15.11
CA LEU A 361 6.21 35.52 -14.06
C LEU A 361 7.28 35.17 -13.01
N THR A 362 8.33 35.98 -12.91
CA THR A 362 9.28 35.94 -11.80
C THR A 362 8.73 36.61 -10.56
N ASP A 363 9.19 36.21 -9.38
CA ASP A 363 8.71 36.77 -8.11
C ASP A 363 9.06 38.26 -8.00
N ARG A 364 8.08 39.06 -7.56
CA ARG A 364 8.17 40.52 -7.42
C ARG A 364 7.86 40.93 -6.00
N SER A 365 8.72 41.77 -5.42
CA SER A 365 8.43 42.44 -4.15
C SER A 365 7.40 43.56 -4.35
N CYS A 366 6.43 43.66 -3.45
CA CYS A 366 5.41 44.70 -3.49
C CYS A 366 6.01 46.10 -3.37
N SER A 367 5.50 47.03 -4.17
CA SER A 367 5.92 48.44 -4.15
C SER A 367 5.30 49.19 -2.96
N PRO A 368 5.93 50.27 -2.46
CA PRO A 368 5.34 51.08 -1.41
C PRO A 368 3.95 51.60 -1.80
N GLY A 369 2.94 51.28 -0.98
CA GLY A 369 1.53 51.64 -1.22
C GLY A 369 0.68 50.54 -1.86
N GLU A 370 1.30 49.45 -2.32
CA GLU A 370 0.57 48.22 -2.67
C GLU A 370 0.29 47.39 -1.41
N LEU A 371 -0.76 46.59 -1.49
CA LEU A 371 -1.26 45.77 -0.41
C LEU A 371 -0.93 44.30 -0.66
N ASP A 372 -0.21 43.66 0.26
CA ASP A 372 0.11 42.24 0.16
C ASP A 372 -1.16 41.37 0.20
N LEU A 373 -1.19 40.32 -0.62
CA LEU A 373 -2.32 39.38 -0.72
C LEU A 373 -2.74 38.80 0.64
N ASN A 374 -1.80 38.53 1.56
CA ASN A 374 -2.11 37.93 2.86
C ASN A 374 -2.85 38.90 3.80
N ASN A 375 -2.58 40.20 3.66
CA ASN A 375 -3.15 41.23 4.53
C ASN A 375 -4.30 42.00 3.87
N ALA A 376 -4.57 41.73 2.58
CA ALA A 376 -5.43 42.58 1.78
C ALA A 376 -6.87 42.63 2.25
N THR A 377 -7.44 41.47 2.57
CA THR A 377 -8.82 41.36 3.05
C THR A 377 -9.02 42.14 4.35
N GLN A 378 -8.09 42.01 5.29
CA GLN A 378 -8.15 42.71 6.57
C GLN A 378 -8.03 44.23 6.39
N ALA A 379 -7.08 44.69 5.57
CA ALA A 379 -6.89 46.12 5.35
C ALA A 379 -8.05 46.78 4.59
N TRP A 380 -8.73 46.06 3.69
CA TRP A 380 -9.90 46.59 2.99
C TRP A 380 -11.15 46.73 3.87
N THR A 381 -11.23 46.08 5.02
CA THR A 381 -12.40 46.18 5.92
C THR A 381 -12.72 47.62 6.32
N SER A 382 -11.70 48.47 6.52
CA SER A 382 -11.89 49.88 6.88
C SER A 382 -12.42 50.75 5.74
N PHE A 383 -12.51 50.22 4.53
CA PHE A 383 -13.01 50.93 3.34
C PHE A 383 -14.43 50.51 2.96
N VAL A 384 -15.03 49.56 3.70
CA VAL A 384 -16.38 49.07 3.47
C VAL A 384 -17.40 50.03 4.07
N CYS A 385 -18.35 50.48 3.24
CA CYS A 385 -19.46 51.32 3.68
C CYS A 385 -20.65 50.48 4.16
N GLN A 386 -21.50 51.06 5.01
CA GLN A 386 -22.84 50.53 5.26
C GLN A 386 -23.74 50.94 4.09
N VAL A 387 -24.53 50.00 3.56
CA VAL A 387 -25.41 50.24 2.42
C VAL A 387 -26.85 50.53 2.85
N SER A 388 -27.52 51.41 2.13
CA SER A 388 -28.96 51.67 2.26
C SER A 388 -29.79 50.56 1.60
N GLN A 389 -31.12 50.59 1.75
CA GLN A 389 -32.01 49.63 1.08
C GLN A 389 -31.89 49.63 -0.45
N ASN A 390 -31.39 50.71 -1.06
CA ASN A 390 -31.17 50.84 -2.50
C ASN A 390 -29.76 50.43 -2.94
N GLY A 391 -28.94 49.86 -2.05
CA GLY A 391 -27.59 49.38 -2.37
C GLY A 391 -26.51 50.47 -2.46
N THR A 392 -26.84 51.72 -2.14
CA THR A 392 -25.89 52.85 -2.11
C THR A 392 -25.22 52.99 -0.74
N CYS A 393 -23.96 53.44 -0.69
CA CYS A 393 -23.26 53.72 0.55
C CYS A 393 -23.94 54.86 1.34
N ALA A 394 -24.33 54.56 2.58
CA ALA A 394 -24.87 55.50 3.57
C ALA A 394 -23.77 56.12 4.44
N THR A 395 -22.65 55.40 4.65
CA THR A 395 -21.46 55.90 5.36
C THR A 395 -20.31 56.15 4.40
N THR A 396 -19.26 56.85 4.86
CA THR A 396 -18.00 56.95 4.13
C THR A 396 -17.41 55.57 3.88
N GLY A 397 -16.97 55.32 2.64
CA GLY A 397 -16.39 54.07 2.17
C GLY A 397 -16.38 54.00 0.64
N ARG A 398 -15.46 53.19 0.10
CA ARG A 398 -15.30 52.97 -1.35
C ARG A 398 -15.68 51.56 -1.80
N LEU A 399 -15.97 50.66 -0.87
CA LEU A 399 -16.43 49.30 -1.15
C LEU A 399 -17.82 49.09 -0.57
N THR A 400 -18.75 48.55 -1.36
CA THR A 400 -19.97 47.96 -0.81
C THR A 400 -19.65 46.59 -0.21
N PRO A 401 -20.47 46.07 0.72
CA PRO A 401 -20.25 44.73 1.29
C PRO A 401 -20.20 43.62 0.23
N ALA A 402 -20.99 43.75 -0.85
CA ALA A 402 -20.99 42.80 -1.97
C ALA A 402 -19.70 42.88 -2.82
N LEU A 403 -19.20 44.09 -3.08
CA LEU A 403 -17.96 44.24 -3.84
C LEU A 403 -16.75 43.78 -3.02
N TYR A 404 -16.75 44.10 -1.71
CA TYR A 404 -15.74 43.61 -0.78
C TYR A 404 -15.70 42.08 -0.74
N SER A 405 -16.86 41.41 -0.64
CA SER A 405 -16.88 39.93 -0.60
C SER A 405 -16.37 39.30 -1.90
N GLN A 406 -16.68 39.90 -3.06
CA GLN A 406 -16.15 39.47 -4.36
C GLN A 406 -14.63 39.61 -4.44
N MET A 407 -14.10 40.78 -4.07
CA MET A 407 -12.65 41.03 -4.05
C MET A 407 -11.92 40.15 -3.03
N ALA A 408 -12.50 39.98 -1.84
CA ALA A 408 -11.93 39.13 -0.79
C ALA A 408 -11.88 37.65 -1.21
N SER A 409 -12.91 37.17 -1.95
CA SER A 409 -12.90 35.85 -2.57
C SER A 409 -11.73 35.71 -3.56
N GLY A 410 -11.57 36.68 -4.47
CA GLY A 410 -10.47 36.70 -5.43
C GLY A 410 -9.07 36.70 -4.78
N VAL A 411 -8.90 37.43 -3.67
CA VAL A 411 -7.67 37.39 -2.87
C VAL A 411 -7.47 36.00 -2.26
N ASN A 412 -8.50 35.41 -1.64
CA ASN A 412 -8.39 34.10 -1.00
C ASN A 412 -8.03 32.98 -1.99
N ILE A 413 -8.61 33.03 -3.19
CA ILE A 413 -8.29 32.14 -4.31
C ILE A 413 -6.84 32.33 -4.76
N SER A 414 -6.40 33.58 -4.94
CA SER A 414 -5.03 33.90 -5.34
C SER A 414 -4.01 33.36 -4.33
N THR A 415 -4.24 33.61 -3.04
CA THR A 415 -3.38 33.13 -1.96
C THR A 415 -3.39 31.60 -1.87
N GLY A 416 -4.55 30.97 -2.05
CA GLY A 416 -4.69 29.51 -2.08
C GLY A 416 -3.92 28.85 -3.23
N LEU A 417 -4.06 29.38 -4.45
CA LEU A 417 -3.32 28.92 -5.62
C LEU A 417 -1.80 29.07 -5.46
N ILE A 418 -1.31 30.21 -4.95
CA ILE A 418 0.13 30.41 -4.68
C ILE A 418 0.65 29.38 -3.69
N ARG A 419 -0.10 29.11 -2.63
CA ARG A 419 0.30 28.20 -1.56
C ARG A 419 0.29 26.74 -2.01
N ASP A 420 -0.71 26.32 -2.77
CA ASP A 420 -0.98 24.91 -3.04
C ASP A 420 -0.50 24.47 -4.45
N ALA A 421 -0.20 25.39 -5.38
CA ALA A 421 0.38 25.06 -6.69
C ALA A 421 1.74 24.33 -6.62
N PRO A 422 2.68 24.64 -5.69
CA PRO A 422 3.91 23.87 -5.55
C PRO A 422 3.69 22.39 -5.28
N PHE A 423 2.59 22.00 -4.63
CA PHE A 423 2.27 20.59 -4.41
C PHE A 423 1.96 19.86 -5.72
N LEU A 424 1.26 20.51 -6.67
CA LEU A 424 1.01 19.92 -7.99
C LEU A 424 2.32 19.67 -8.75
N VAL A 425 3.28 20.58 -8.62
CA VAL A 425 4.64 20.40 -9.17
C VAL A 425 5.29 19.19 -8.53
N GLN A 426 5.22 19.06 -7.21
CA GLN A 426 5.82 17.93 -6.47
C GLN A 426 5.20 16.57 -6.82
N LEU A 427 3.91 16.53 -7.14
CA LEU A 427 3.24 15.34 -7.66
C LEU A 427 3.70 15.02 -9.08
N GLN A 428 3.88 16.06 -9.90
CA GLN A 428 4.19 15.91 -11.31
C GLN A 428 5.67 15.57 -11.55
N ASP A 429 6.60 16.16 -10.82
CA ASP A 429 8.03 15.81 -10.85
C ASP A 429 8.39 14.59 -9.99
N CYS A 430 7.39 14.00 -9.32
CA CYS A 430 7.50 12.85 -8.43
C CYS A 430 8.42 13.03 -7.22
N SER A 431 8.77 14.27 -6.84
CA SER A 431 9.49 14.55 -5.60
C SER A 431 8.69 14.12 -4.36
N TYR A 432 7.37 14.26 -4.40
CA TYR A 432 6.47 13.78 -3.34
C TYR A 432 6.49 12.24 -3.21
N ALA A 433 6.42 11.54 -4.35
CA ALA A 433 6.51 10.08 -4.38
C ALA A 433 7.89 9.58 -3.92
N LYS A 434 8.96 10.28 -4.31
CA LYS A 434 10.33 10.00 -3.87
C LYS A 434 10.50 10.14 -2.37
N GLN A 435 9.95 11.19 -1.77
CA GLN A 435 9.98 11.35 -0.31
C GLN A 435 9.20 10.21 0.37
N THR A 436 8.00 9.91 -0.13
CA THR A 436 7.16 8.81 0.37
C THR A 436 7.88 7.46 0.33
N PHE A 437 8.51 7.11 -0.79
CA PHE A 437 9.25 5.86 -0.93
C PHE A 437 10.53 5.83 -0.10
N ARG A 438 11.20 6.97 0.09
CA ARG A 438 12.34 7.08 0.99
C ARG A 438 11.94 6.74 2.43
N ASP A 439 10.84 7.31 2.91
CA ASP A 439 10.33 7.06 4.26
C ASP A 439 9.87 5.60 4.44
N ILE A 440 9.19 5.02 3.44
CA ILE A 440 8.83 3.60 3.45
C ILE A 440 10.08 2.71 3.50
N THR A 441 11.08 3.01 2.66
CA THR A 441 12.31 2.23 2.56
C THR A 441 13.12 2.28 3.86
N ASN A 442 13.22 3.46 4.47
CA ASN A 442 14.06 3.65 5.66
C ASN A 442 13.36 3.18 6.94
N ASP A 443 12.08 3.51 7.11
CA ASP A 443 11.41 3.35 8.39
C ASP A 443 10.56 2.07 8.47
N HIS A 444 10.06 1.58 7.34
CA HIS A 444 9.04 0.50 7.32
C HIS A 444 9.58 -0.82 6.77
N CYS A 445 10.36 -0.76 5.69
CA CYS A 445 10.94 -1.94 5.04
C CYS A 445 11.78 -2.84 5.95
N PRO A 446 12.65 -2.33 6.85
CA PRO A 446 13.43 -3.19 7.74
C PRO A 446 12.55 -4.05 8.65
N GLY A 447 11.45 -3.49 9.17
CA GLY A 447 10.48 -4.20 9.98
C GLY A 447 9.74 -5.28 9.19
N LEU A 448 9.21 -4.93 8.03
CA LEU A 448 8.49 -5.84 7.14
C LEU A 448 9.34 -7.05 6.74
N GLN A 449 10.58 -6.80 6.30
CA GLN A 449 11.49 -7.86 5.88
C GLN A 449 11.86 -8.78 7.05
N ARG A 450 12.27 -8.20 8.18
CA ARG A 450 12.71 -8.97 9.35
C ARG A 450 11.60 -9.82 9.94
N TYR A 451 10.42 -9.25 10.15
CA TYR A 451 9.34 -9.97 10.80
C TYR A 451 8.60 -10.92 9.84
N GLY A 452 8.54 -10.60 8.54
CA GLY A 452 8.09 -11.54 7.52
C GLY A 452 8.99 -12.78 7.45
N TYR A 453 10.30 -12.59 7.57
CA TYR A 453 11.27 -13.68 7.69
C TYR A 453 10.98 -14.58 8.90
N TRP A 454 10.75 -13.98 10.07
CA TRP A 454 10.49 -14.72 11.31
C TRP A 454 9.22 -15.58 11.22
N VAL A 455 8.17 -15.06 10.57
CA VAL A 455 6.93 -15.79 10.36
C VAL A 455 7.16 -17.04 9.52
N TYR A 456 7.79 -16.92 8.35
CA TYR A 456 7.96 -18.08 7.48
C TYR A 456 8.87 -19.12 8.15
N VAL A 457 9.94 -18.70 8.82
CA VAL A 457 10.87 -19.59 9.53
C VAL A 457 10.16 -20.29 10.68
N GLY A 458 9.37 -19.55 11.47
CA GLY A 458 8.57 -20.11 12.56
C GLY A 458 7.61 -21.19 12.06
N LEU A 459 6.90 -20.95 10.96
CA LEU A 459 6.01 -21.93 10.33
C LEU A 459 6.78 -23.17 9.84
N ALA A 460 7.94 -22.99 9.19
CA ALA A 460 8.74 -24.10 8.69
C ALA A 460 9.30 -24.98 9.83
N ILE A 461 9.83 -24.36 10.88
CA ILE A 461 10.33 -25.07 12.07
C ILE A 461 9.20 -25.82 12.77
N LEU A 462 8.05 -25.16 12.96
CA LEU A 462 6.88 -25.79 13.58
C LEU A 462 6.39 -26.99 12.75
N ALA A 463 6.21 -26.82 11.44
CA ALA A 463 5.75 -27.88 10.55
C ALA A 463 6.69 -29.09 10.55
N THR A 464 8.01 -28.85 10.42
CA THR A 464 9.02 -29.92 10.43
C THR A 464 9.10 -30.65 11.77
N ALA A 465 9.02 -29.93 12.89
CA ALA A 465 9.04 -30.54 14.23
C ALA A 465 7.82 -31.43 14.47
N VAL A 466 6.62 -30.97 14.10
CA VAL A 466 5.38 -31.77 14.25
C VAL A 466 5.39 -32.94 13.27
N MET A 467 5.80 -32.75 12.01
CA MET A 467 5.96 -33.82 11.03
C MET A 467 6.80 -34.98 11.57
N LEU A 468 7.99 -34.67 12.12
CA LEU A 468 8.88 -35.66 12.69
C LEU A 468 8.29 -36.28 13.97
N SER A 469 7.62 -35.49 14.81
CA SER A 469 6.91 -35.99 16.00
C SER A 469 5.86 -37.03 15.64
N LEU A 470 5.08 -36.82 14.56
CA LEU A 470 4.08 -37.79 14.11
C LEU A 470 4.70 -39.13 13.71
N MET A 471 5.83 -39.11 13.00
CA MET A 471 6.55 -40.34 12.62
C MET A 471 7.00 -41.11 13.86
N PHE A 472 7.61 -40.41 14.83
CA PHE A 472 8.10 -41.04 16.06
C PHE A 472 6.97 -41.45 17.03
N TRP A 473 5.79 -40.82 17.00
CA TRP A 473 4.63 -41.29 17.76
C TRP A 473 4.18 -42.68 17.30
N ILE A 474 4.15 -42.92 15.99
CA ILE A 474 3.78 -44.24 15.44
C ILE A 474 4.81 -45.28 15.87
N ILE A 475 6.11 -44.99 15.75
CA ILE A 475 7.18 -45.93 16.14
C ILE A 475 7.14 -46.22 17.65
N TYR A 476 7.09 -45.18 18.48
CA TYR A 476 7.08 -45.34 19.93
C TYR A 476 5.83 -46.07 20.43
N SER A 477 4.64 -45.74 19.90
CA SER A 477 3.39 -46.40 20.30
C SER A 477 3.37 -47.87 19.91
N ARG A 478 3.95 -48.23 18.76
CA ARG A 478 4.14 -49.61 18.31
C ARG A 478 5.12 -50.37 19.20
N GLU A 479 6.32 -49.83 19.44
CA GLU A 479 7.33 -50.49 20.30
C GLU A 479 6.81 -50.68 21.74
N ARG A 480 6.05 -49.71 22.25
CA ARG A 480 5.43 -49.85 23.56
C ARG A 480 4.39 -50.96 23.61
N ARG A 481 3.59 -51.14 22.55
CA ARG A 481 2.64 -52.26 22.46
C ARG A 481 3.40 -53.60 22.51
N HIS A 482 4.45 -53.74 21.72
CA HIS A 482 5.29 -54.94 21.74
C HIS A 482 5.95 -55.18 23.11
N ARG A 483 6.36 -54.14 23.82
CA ARG A 483 6.85 -54.26 25.21
C ARG A 483 5.79 -54.81 26.16
N LYS A 484 4.53 -54.35 26.06
CA LYS A 484 3.41 -54.86 26.89
C LYS A 484 3.12 -56.33 26.58
N GLU A 485 3.14 -56.71 25.31
CA GLU A 485 2.90 -58.09 24.86
C GLU A 485 4.06 -59.04 25.22
N ALA A 486 5.28 -58.52 25.43
CA ALA A 486 6.47 -59.29 25.82
C ALA A 486 6.69 -59.39 27.35
N LEU A 487 5.88 -58.74 28.19
CA LEU A 487 5.94 -58.85 29.66
C LEU A 487 5.27 -60.16 30.12
N PRO A 488 5.85 -60.91 31.07
CA PRO A 488 5.41 -62.27 31.44
C PRO A 488 3.97 -62.32 31.98
N GLU A 489 3.51 -61.28 32.67
CA GLU A 489 2.17 -61.18 33.27
C GLU A 489 1.02 -61.20 32.22
N PHE A 490 1.29 -60.76 30.98
CA PHE A 490 0.32 -60.78 29.88
C PHE A 490 0.37 -62.11 29.08
N SER A 491 1.52 -62.81 29.11
CA SER A 491 1.67 -64.15 28.53
C SER A 491 0.84 -65.17 29.31
N ASP A 492 0.96 -65.16 30.65
CA ASP A 492 0.20 -66.05 31.54
C ASP A 492 -1.32 -65.83 31.41
N SER A 493 -1.80 -64.58 31.33
CA SER A 493 -3.24 -64.30 31.17
C SER A 493 -3.81 -64.84 29.85
N LYS A 494 -3.02 -64.83 28.77
CA LYS A 494 -3.41 -65.37 27.46
C LYS A 494 -3.33 -66.90 27.41
N GLU A 495 -2.50 -67.51 28.25
CA GLU A 495 -2.41 -68.96 28.44
C GLU A 495 -3.57 -69.46 29.30
N ILE A 496 -3.91 -68.77 30.39
CA ILE A 496 -5.08 -69.08 31.25
C ILE A 496 -6.40 -69.05 30.48
N VAL A 497 -6.59 -68.08 29.56
CA VAL A 497 -7.80 -68.04 28.70
C VAL A 497 -7.81 -69.16 27.64
N ARG A 498 -6.65 -69.68 27.24
CA ARG A 498 -6.55 -70.77 26.25
C ARG A 498 -6.73 -72.16 26.86
N VAL A 499 -6.55 -72.30 28.17
CA VAL A 499 -6.69 -73.57 28.92
C VAL A 499 -8.14 -73.80 29.40
N ASN A 500 -9.01 -72.78 29.35
CA ASN A 500 -10.42 -72.86 29.73
C ASN A 500 -11.38 -73.00 28.53
N PHE A 501 -11.08 -73.91 27.59
CA PHE A 501 -12.05 -74.42 26.60
C PHE A 501 -11.93 -75.93 26.45
#